data_AF-A0A9X7B291-F1
#
_entry.id   AF-A0A9X7B291-F1
#
_cell.length_a   1.000
_cell.length_b   1.000
_cell.length_c   1.000
_cell.angle_alpha   90.00
_cell.angle_beta   90.00
_cell.angle_gamma   90.00
#
_symmetry.space_group_name_H-M   'P 1'
#
loop_
_entity.id
_entity.type
_entity.pdbx_description
1 polymer ?
#
loop_
_entity_poly.entity_id
_entity_poly.type
_entity_poly.pdbx_seq_one_letter_code
_entity_poly.pdbx_strand_id
1 'polypeptide(L)'
;MKKLTAYNADVQKYMQQNRLSTQKKYEIIDAMRKRVDNTNQSFESLFPSRSKRKDVMDHIIYMLSGNGICKISAETLADKADCSVRTVNAAVHALK
;
A
#
# COMPACT_ATOMS: atom_id res chain seq x y z
N MET A 1 -24.52 6.81 -12.43
CA MET A 1 -24.40 6.64 -10.96
C MET A 1 -23.88 5.24 -10.67
N LYS A 2 -22.75 5.06 -9.97
CA LYS A 2 -22.32 3.72 -9.53
C LYS A 2 -23.32 3.23 -8.46
N LYS A 3 -23.97 2.08 -8.65
CA LYS A 3 -24.92 1.51 -7.68
C LYS A 3 -24.23 1.33 -6.33
N LEU A 4 -24.78 1.95 -5.29
CA LEU A 4 -24.33 1.79 -3.91
C LEU A 4 -24.92 0.48 -3.39
N THR A 5 -24.05 -0.49 -3.12
CA THR A 5 -24.41 -1.76 -2.47
C THR A 5 -23.81 -1.77 -1.07
N ALA A 6 -24.38 -2.54 -0.14
CA ALA A 6 -23.82 -2.68 1.21
C ALA A 6 -22.32 -3.03 1.20
N TYR A 7 -21.89 -3.81 0.21
CA TYR A 7 -20.48 -4.19 0.00
C TYR A 7 -19.56 -3.05 -0.47
N ASN A 8 -20.10 -2.09 -1.23
CA ASN A 8 -19.31 -0.99 -1.81
C ASN A 8 -19.45 0.32 -1.03
N ALA A 9 -20.30 0.39 -0.01
CA ALA A 9 -20.55 1.62 0.75
C ALA A 9 -19.27 2.12 1.45
N ASP A 10 -18.53 1.25 2.12
CA ASP A 10 -17.26 1.61 2.75
C ASP A 10 -16.21 1.99 1.71
N VAL A 11 -16.08 1.21 0.64
CA VAL A 11 -15.16 1.53 -0.47
C VAL A 11 -15.45 2.92 -1.05
N GLN A 12 -16.73 3.26 -1.24
CA GLN A 12 -17.12 4.58 -1.74
C GLN A 12 -16.87 5.69 -0.72
N LYS A 13 -17.13 5.47 0.57
CA LYS A 13 -16.80 6.41 1.66
C LYS A 13 -15.31 6.75 1.66
N TYR A 14 -14.46 5.74 1.55
CA TYR A 14 -13.00 5.86 1.53
C TYR A 14 -12.46 6.45 0.21
N MET A 15 -13.15 6.25 -0.92
CA MET A 15 -12.77 6.86 -2.21
C MET A 15 -13.23 8.32 -2.38
N GLN A 16 -14.27 8.76 -1.67
CA GLN A 16 -14.88 10.09 -1.87
C GLN A 16 -14.06 11.26 -1.28
N GLN A 17 -13.18 11.02 -0.31
CA GLN A 17 -12.64 12.11 0.52
C GLN A 17 -11.23 12.62 0.17
N ASN A 18 -10.56 12.15 -0.88
CA ASN A 18 -9.10 12.10 -0.75
C ASN A 18 -8.24 12.78 -1.80
N ARG A 19 -7.41 13.69 -1.30
CA ARG A 19 -6.16 14.18 -1.90
C ARG A 19 -5.02 13.32 -1.36
N LEU A 20 -4.23 12.74 -2.26
CA LEU A 20 -3.03 11.97 -1.89
C LEU A 20 -2.07 12.86 -1.09
N SER A 21 -1.46 12.30 -0.04
CA SER A 21 -0.58 13.05 0.85
C SER A 21 0.73 12.30 1.09
N THR A 22 1.82 12.89 0.62
CA THR A 22 3.17 12.38 0.87
C THR A 22 3.51 12.39 2.36
N GLN A 23 2.99 13.36 3.12
CA GLN A 23 3.19 13.40 4.57
C GLN A 23 2.54 12.20 5.26
N LYS A 24 1.26 11.93 4.97
CA LYS A 24 0.56 10.77 5.52
C LYS A 24 1.21 9.45 5.10
N LYS A 25 1.76 9.37 3.87
CA LYS A 25 2.55 8.21 3.43
C LYS A 25 3.71 7.94 4.40
N TYR A 26 4.48 8.96 4.75
CA TYR A 26 5.61 8.80 5.67
C TYR A 26 5.17 8.47 7.09
N GLU A 27 4.06 9.04 7.58
CA GLU A 27 3.49 8.69 8.90
C GLU A 27 3.09 7.20 8.96
N ILE A 28 2.48 6.68 7.90
CA ILE A 28 2.12 5.25 7.82
C ILE A 28 3.38 4.37 7.79
N ILE A 29 4.39 4.72 6.99
CA ILE A 29 5.66 3.98 6.93
C ILE A 29 6.37 3.97 8.29
N ASP A 30 6.41 5.11 8.98
CA ASP A 30 7.03 5.20 10.31
C ASP A 30 6.28 4.34 11.34
N ALA A 31 4.95 4.38 11.33
CA ALA A 31 4.13 3.53 12.18
C ALA A 31 4.31 2.03 11.88
N MET A 32 4.50 1.66 10.62
CA MET A 32 4.81 0.29 10.22
C MET A 32 6.19 -0.15 10.68
N ARG A 33 7.21 0.69 10.49
CA ARG A 33 8.58 0.42 10.95
C ARG A 33 8.60 0.15 12.45
N LYS A 34 7.97 1.01 13.26
CA LYS A 34 7.85 0.83 14.71
C LYS A 34 7.19 -0.49 15.09
N ARG A 35 6.15 -0.93 14.38
CA ARG A 35 5.50 -2.22 14.64
C ARG A 35 6.41 -3.40 14.32
N VAL A 36 7.11 -3.35 13.20
CA VAL A 36 8.04 -4.40 12.78
C VAL A 36 9.20 -4.51 13.78
N ASP A 37 9.76 -3.38 14.18
CA ASP A 37 10.82 -3.33 15.20
C ASP A 37 10.34 -3.90 16.55
N ASN A 38 9.10 -3.61 16.97
CA ASN A 38 8.49 -4.19 18.17
C ASN A 38 8.30 -5.72 18.09
N THR A 39 8.21 -6.29 16.89
CA THR A 39 8.13 -7.74 16.66
C THR A 39 9.51 -8.40 16.51
N ASN A 40 10.60 -7.69 16.81
CA ASN A 40 11.98 -8.13 16.61
C ASN A 40 12.30 -8.56 15.17
N GLN A 41 11.55 -8.03 14.19
CA GLN A 41 11.81 -8.22 12.77
C GLN A 41 12.50 -6.97 12.22
N SER A 42 13.27 -7.12 11.14
CA SER A 42 13.91 -5.98 10.49
C SER A 42 13.04 -5.46 9.36
N PHE A 43 12.61 -4.20 9.46
CA PHE A 43 11.89 -3.53 8.37
C PHE A 43 12.69 -3.53 7.06
N GLU A 44 14.01 -3.38 7.16
CA GLU A 44 14.90 -3.39 6.01
C GLU A 44 15.07 -4.79 5.40
N SER A 45 14.94 -5.86 6.19
CA SER A 45 14.89 -7.23 5.66
C SER A 45 13.60 -7.51 4.87
N LEU A 46 12.47 -6.96 5.33
CA LEU A 46 11.18 -7.07 4.66
C LEU A 46 11.17 -6.24 3.37
N PHE A 47 11.63 -4.99 3.45
CA PHE A 47 11.65 -4.01 2.35
C PHE A 47 13.06 -3.42 2.14
N PRO A 48 13.96 -4.15 1.45
CA PRO A 48 15.34 -3.69 1.24
C PRO A 48 15.40 -2.37 0.46
N SER A 49 16.34 -1.50 0.85
CA SER A 49 16.57 -0.22 0.19
C SER A 49 16.96 -0.42 -1.27
N ARG A 50 16.45 0.50 -2.12
CA ARG A 50 16.66 0.47 -3.58
C ARG A 50 16.19 -0.84 -4.24
N SER A 51 15.21 -1.52 -3.63
CA SER A 51 14.59 -2.70 -4.23
C SER A 51 13.21 -2.38 -4.78
N LYS A 52 12.84 -3.05 -5.88
CA LYS A 52 11.49 -2.99 -6.45
C LYS A 52 10.40 -3.36 -5.46
N ARG A 53 10.71 -4.20 -4.45
CA ARG A 53 9.77 -4.53 -3.37
C ARG A 53 9.44 -3.31 -2.51
N LYS A 54 10.44 -2.49 -2.19
CA LYS A 54 10.27 -1.23 -1.46
C LYS A 54 9.51 -0.22 -2.31
N ASP A 55 9.79 -0.14 -3.61
CA ASP A 55 9.07 0.75 -4.53
C ASP A 55 7.57 0.40 -4.61
N VAL A 56 7.25 -0.89 -4.70
CA VAL A 56 5.86 -1.38 -4.66
C VAL A 56 5.18 -1.03 -3.33
N MET A 57 5.84 -1.27 -2.20
CA MET A 57 5.32 -0.92 -0.88
C MET A 57 5.07 0.59 -0.77
N ASP A 58 5.99 1.42 -1.25
CA ASP A 58 5.87 2.88 -1.25
C ASP A 58 4.66 3.33 -2.08
N HIS A 59 4.43 2.72 -3.24
CA HIS A 59 3.28 3.01 -4.09
C HIS A 59 1.95 2.60 -3.43
N ILE A 60 1.90 1.41 -2.81
CA ILE A 60 0.73 0.95 -2.07
C ILE A 60 0.38 1.93 -0.95
N ILE A 61 1.37 2.29 -0.12
CA ILE A 61 1.14 3.19 1.02
C ILE A 61 0.78 4.60 0.54
N TYR A 62 1.36 5.06 -0.56
CA TYR A 62 0.98 6.35 -1.15
C TYR A 62 -0.50 6.35 -1.58
N MET A 63 -0.97 5.29 -2.22
CA MET A 63 -2.38 5.15 -2.59
C MET A 63 -3.31 5.04 -1.37
N LEU A 64 -2.84 4.38 -0.29
CA LEU A 64 -3.56 4.31 0.99
C LEU A 64 -3.58 5.65 1.73
N SER A 65 -2.56 6.50 1.56
CA SER A 65 -2.45 7.80 2.25
C SER A 65 -3.63 8.74 1.98
N GLY A 66 -4.18 8.63 0.76
CA GLY A 66 -5.45 9.25 0.41
C GLY A 66 -6.57 8.38 0.93
N ASN A 67 -6.81 7.25 0.27
CA ASN A 67 -8.11 6.60 0.34
C ASN A 67 -8.35 5.75 1.58
N GLY A 68 -7.34 5.37 2.37
CA GLY A 68 -7.47 4.35 3.41
C GLY A 68 -7.77 2.93 2.90
N ILE A 69 -8.33 2.81 1.67
CA ILE A 69 -8.54 1.59 0.91
C ILE A 69 -8.01 1.78 -0.51
N CYS A 70 -7.17 0.86 -0.97
CA CYS A 70 -6.67 0.82 -2.34
C CYS A 70 -7.16 -0.46 -3.03
N LYS A 71 -8.00 -0.33 -4.06
CA LYS A 71 -8.38 -1.44 -4.95
C LYS A 71 -7.65 -1.29 -6.27
N ILE A 72 -6.59 -2.08 -6.45
CA ILE A 72 -5.77 -2.13 -7.65
C ILE A 72 -5.50 -3.60 -7.99
N SER A 73 -5.50 -3.96 -9.28
CA SER A 73 -5.12 -5.31 -9.66
C SER A 73 -3.60 -5.48 -9.54
N ALA A 74 -3.13 -6.70 -9.35
CA ALA A 74 -1.70 -6.97 -9.20
C ALA A 74 -0.94 -6.62 -10.50
N GLU A 75 -1.57 -6.81 -11.65
CA GLU A 75 -1.04 -6.47 -12.98
C GLU A 75 -0.87 -4.95 -13.13
N THR A 76 -1.92 -4.17 -12.81
CA THR A 76 -1.81 -2.70 -12.89
C THR A 76 -0.76 -2.14 -11.95
N LEU A 77 -0.59 -2.74 -10.77
CA LEU A 77 0.46 -2.32 -9.83
C LEU A 77 1.85 -2.74 -10.31
N ALA A 78 1.98 -3.92 -10.91
CA ALA A 78 3.21 -4.41 -11.51
C ALA A 78 3.68 -3.51 -12.65
N ASP A 79 2.77 -3.11 -13.55
CA ASP A 79 3.06 -2.18 -14.65
C ASP A 79 3.51 -0.81 -14.12
N LYS A 80 2.79 -0.26 -13.13
CA LYS A 80 3.12 1.05 -12.54
C LYS A 80 4.45 1.07 -11.80
N ALA A 81 4.81 -0.04 -11.16
CA ALA A 81 6.07 -0.18 -10.43
C ALA A 81 7.20 -0.75 -11.29
N ASP A 82 6.94 -1.02 -12.57
CA ASP A 82 7.88 -1.64 -13.50
C ASP A 82 8.52 -2.90 -12.88
N CYS A 83 7.67 -3.87 -12.51
CA CYS A 83 8.08 -5.11 -11.86
C CYS A 83 7.14 -6.28 -12.19
N SER A 84 7.46 -7.48 -11.69
CA SER A 84 6.62 -8.67 -11.92
C SER A 84 5.44 -8.73 -10.92
N VAL A 85 4.34 -9.38 -11.34
CA VAL A 85 3.21 -9.72 -10.44
C VAL A 85 3.68 -10.53 -9.21
N ARG A 86 4.69 -11.39 -9.37
CA ARG A 86 5.30 -12.12 -8.24
C ARG A 86 5.91 -11.17 -7.20
N THR A 87 6.58 -10.10 -7.64
CA THR A 87 7.14 -9.07 -6.76
C THR A 87 6.05 -8.34 -6.00
N VAL A 88 4.94 -8.02 -6.68
CA VAL A 88 3.75 -7.42 -6.06
C VAL A 88 3.18 -8.33 -4.97
N ASN A 89 2.97 -9.60 -5.27
CA ASN A 89 2.43 -10.57 -4.30
C ASN A 89 3.35 -10.76 -3.09
N ALA A 90 4.67 -10.79 -3.31
CA ALA A 90 5.64 -10.86 -2.23
C ALA A 90 5.59 -9.62 -1.31
N ALA A 91 5.45 -8.41 -1.90
CA ALA A 91 5.29 -7.18 -1.13
C ALA A 91 3.98 -7.19 -0.33
N VAL A 92 2.85 -7.57 -0.95
CA VAL A 92 1.55 -7.68 -0.26
C VAL A 92 1.58 -8.71 0.86
N HIS A 93 2.26 -9.84 0.68
CA HIS A 93 2.39 -10.85 1.73
C HIS A 93 3.19 -10.34 2.93
N ALA A 94 4.26 -9.57 2.69
CA ALA A 94 5.05 -8.95 3.76
C ALA A 94 4.31 -7.82 4.51
N LEU A 95 3.19 -7.32 3.96
CA LEU A 95 2.34 -6.30 4.59
C LEU A 95 1.25 -6.89 5.50
N LYS A 96 0.99 -8.21 5.43
CA LYS A 96 0.02 -8.89 6.28
C LYS A 96 0.61 -9.19 7.64
#